data_AF-A0A0K0DS08-F1
#
_entry.id   AF-A0A0K0DS08-F1
#
_cell.length_a   1.000
_cell.length_b   1.000
_cell.length_c   1.000
_cell.angle_alpha   90.00
_cell.angle_beta   90.00
_cell.angle_gamma   90.00
#
_symmetry.space_group_name_H-M   'P 1'
#
loop_
_entity.id
_entity.type
_entity.pdbx_description
1 polymer ?
#
loop_
_entity_poly.entity_id
_entity_poly.type
_entity_poly.pdbx_seq_one_letter_code
_entity_poly.pdbx_strand_id
1 'polypeptide(L)'
;MKQFHQISFIFIVITILGLTKSDSVIKLTRDGCGETKACLFKPPGCDPSLDCTMGAMFTVVGPNQLKVQLVAQSLIPTPPLQYIAIGFSKDASMGDDYVNECVLNTAGNLGEVSPEVFTSYNKGKSNDRTYINETEHNTLFSDIKGEIINGRLTCEFVQQIIPQISSKGNRILPLNEKYYILIATGSAQPDEVNVHDTSLSSHFFPIVSARPINPSLIGEATYDLPKPFVEETPSLETTTSAISSEENNTVVEKTHEQNVGTSSTQTSMIVTIVSIILFSFIKFTY
;
A
#
# COMPACT_ATOMS: atom_id res chain seq x y z
N MET A 1 32.32 -72.11 -14.27
CA MET A 1 30.89 -72.48 -14.33
C MET A 1 30.09 -71.47 -13.51
N LYS A 2 29.04 -70.90 -14.13
CA LYS A 2 27.96 -70.04 -13.60
C LYS A 2 28.28 -68.57 -13.22
N GLN A 3 28.05 -67.69 -14.20
CA GLN A 3 27.60 -66.30 -14.06
C GLN A 3 26.41 -66.20 -13.11
N PHE A 4 26.27 -65.09 -12.37
CA PHE A 4 24.97 -64.40 -12.23
C PHE A 4 25.19 -62.94 -11.75
N HIS A 5 24.91 -62.02 -12.68
CA HIS A 5 24.51 -60.62 -12.59
C HIS A 5 24.84 -59.76 -11.35
N GLN A 6 25.66 -58.73 -11.57
CA GLN A 6 25.60 -57.47 -10.82
C GLN A 6 24.28 -56.75 -11.10
N ILE A 7 23.56 -56.41 -10.04
CA ILE A 7 22.36 -55.55 -10.07
C ILE A 7 22.82 -54.12 -9.76
N SER A 8 22.63 -53.25 -10.74
CA SER A 8 22.86 -51.80 -10.67
C SER A 8 21.78 -51.16 -9.79
N PHE A 9 22.18 -50.58 -8.65
CA PHE A 9 21.33 -49.68 -7.86
C PHE A 9 21.53 -48.26 -8.39
N ILE A 10 20.61 -47.84 -9.26
CA ILE A 10 20.46 -46.45 -9.67
C ILE A 10 19.79 -45.70 -8.51
N PHE A 11 20.56 -44.87 -7.81
CA PHE A 11 20.03 -43.85 -6.89
C PHE A 11 19.65 -42.61 -7.72
N ILE A 12 18.36 -42.41 -7.97
CA ILE A 12 17.84 -41.14 -8.49
C ILE A 12 17.63 -40.22 -7.30
N VAL A 13 18.54 -39.24 -7.14
CA VAL A 13 18.36 -38.09 -6.24
C VAL A 13 17.50 -37.09 -6.98
N ILE A 14 16.23 -36.97 -6.61
CA ILE A 14 15.35 -35.88 -7.09
C ILE A 14 15.62 -34.68 -6.18
N THR A 15 16.46 -33.76 -6.65
CA THR A 15 16.62 -32.43 -6.07
C THR A 15 15.39 -31.60 -6.42
N ILE A 16 14.46 -31.47 -5.47
CA ILE A 16 13.40 -30.46 -5.53
C ILE A 16 14.08 -29.10 -5.28
N LEU A 17 14.43 -28.38 -6.35
CA LEU A 17 14.73 -26.96 -6.24
C LEU A 17 13.41 -26.25 -5.92
N GLY A 18 13.20 -25.93 -4.65
CA GLY A 18 12.18 -24.97 -4.24
C GLY A 18 12.51 -23.62 -4.87
N LEU A 19 11.64 -23.15 -5.76
CA LEU A 19 11.63 -21.77 -6.22
C LEU A 19 11.22 -20.88 -5.05
N THR A 20 12.18 -20.43 -4.25
CA THR A 20 11.97 -19.29 -3.37
C THR A 20 11.86 -18.05 -4.25
N LYS A 21 10.66 -17.47 -4.36
CA LYS A 21 10.46 -16.16 -4.98
C LYS A 21 11.24 -15.16 -4.11
N SER A 22 12.39 -14.71 -4.60
CA SER A 22 13.15 -13.65 -3.92
C SER A 22 12.29 -12.39 -4.02
N ASP A 23 11.72 -11.94 -2.92
CA ASP A 23 11.17 -10.59 -2.87
C ASP A 23 12.30 -9.61 -3.19
N SER A 24 12.04 -8.78 -4.20
CA SER A 24 13.00 -7.79 -4.66
C SER A 24 13.08 -6.67 -3.62
N VAL A 25 14.25 -6.52 -2.99
CA VAL A 25 14.58 -5.40 -2.10
C VAL A 25 14.30 -4.07 -2.79
N ILE A 26 13.75 -3.08 -2.07
CA ILE A 26 13.45 -1.76 -2.63
C ILE A 26 14.77 -1.02 -2.90
N LYS A 27 15.07 -0.79 -4.18
CA LYS A 27 16.26 -0.02 -4.57
C LYS A 27 15.97 1.48 -4.55
N LEU A 28 16.50 2.16 -3.54
CA LEU A 28 16.49 3.61 -3.44
C LEU A 28 17.77 4.19 -4.04
N THR A 29 17.65 5.19 -4.91
CA THR A 29 18.80 5.88 -5.51
C THR A 29 18.46 7.33 -5.82
N ARG A 30 19.49 8.18 -5.74
CA ARG A 30 19.46 9.58 -6.17
C ARG A 30 19.55 9.72 -7.70
N ASP A 31 19.87 8.66 -8.42
CA ASP A 31 19.97 8.70 -9.87
C ASP A 31 18.65 9.19 -10.48
N GLY A 32 18.76 10.16 -11.38
CA GLY A 32 17.64 10.84 -12.03
C GLY A 32 17.00 11.98 -11.22
N CYS A 33 17.42 12.25 -9.98
CA CYS A 33 16.86 13.35 -9.19
C CYS A 33 17.08 14.71 -9.87
N GLY A 34 15.98 15.43 -10.14
CA GLY A 34 15.99 16.73 -10.81
C GLY A 34 15.83 16.65 -12.33
N GLU A 35 15.87 15.44 -12.90
CA GLU A 35 15.73 15.19 -14.34
C GLU A 35 14.52 14.26 -14.59
N THR A 36 14.68 12.98 -14.28
CA THR A 36 13.68 11.93 -14.54
C THR A 36 12.86 11.56 -13.30
N LYS A 37 13.26 12.09 -12.14
CA LYS A 37 12.67 11.82 -10.83
C LYS A 37 12.65 13.10 -10.01
N ALA A 38 11.53 13.36 -9.35
CA ALA A 38 11.45 14.40 -8.35
C ALA A 38 11.87 13.81 -7.01
N CYS A 39 12.72 14.52 -6.28
CA CYS A 39 13.30 14.06 -5.03
C CYS A 39 13.23 15.12 -3.96
N LEU A 40 12.86 14.72 -2.76
CA LEU A 40 12.85 15.56 -1.56
C LEU A 40 13.47 14.76 -0.42
N PHE A 41 14.50 15.30 0.23
CA PHE A 41 15.33 14.58 1.18
C PHE A 41 15.64 15.41 2.42
N LYS A 42 15.67 14.75 3.59
CA LYS A 42 16.11 15.32 4.86
C LYS A 42 17.22 14.45 5.47
N PRO A 43 18.38 15.03 5.81
CA PRO A 43 18.83 16.38 5.46
C PRO A 43 19.01 16.53 3.93
N PRO A 44 19.01 17.76 3.38
CA PRO A 44 19.32 17.96 1.97
C PRO A 44 20.68 17.33 1.60
N GLY A 45 20.71 16.53 0.53
CA GLY A 45 21.93 15.89 0.03
C GLY A 45 22.22 14.49 0.57
N CYS A 46 21.46 14.00 1.56
CA CYS A 46 21.60 12.62 2.04
C CYS A 46 21.36 11.58 0.93
N ASP A 47 21.88 10.38 1.13
CA ASP A 47 21.64 9.20 0.33
C ASP A 47 20.40 8.44 0.88
N PRO A 48 19.33 8.28 0.09
CA PRO A 48 18.12 7.60 0.52
C PRO A 48 18.33 6.10 0.80
N SER A 49 19.45 5.52 0.39
CA SER A 49 19.82 4.14 0.72
C SER A 49 20.61 4.01 2.03
N LEU A 50 21.17 5.11 2.55
CA LEU A 50 22.14 5.09 3.65
C LEU A 50 21.75 5.96 4.85
N ASP A 51 21.65 7.28 4.67
CA ASP A 51 21.70 8.24 5.78
C ASP A 51 20.57 9.30 5.79
N CYS A 52 19.61 9.22 4.88
CA CYS A 52 18.42 10.07 4.96
C CYS A 52 17.57 9.75 6.21
N THR A 53 17.23 10.79 6.97
CA THR A 53 16.20 10.75 8.02
C THR A 53 14.83 10.53 7.44
N MET A 54 14.49 11.23 6.36
CA MET A 54 13.33 10.92 5.55
C MET A 54 13.52 11.40 4.11
N GLY A 55 12.76 10.82 3.19
CA GLY A 55 12.85 11.16 1.79
C GLY A 55 11.69 10.63 0.97
N ALA A 56 11.44 11.31 -0.13
CA ALA A 56 10.49 10.91 -1.14
C ALA A 56 11.07 11.07 -2.53
N MET A 57 10.75 10.11 -3.38
CA MET A 57 11.14 10.04 -4.76
C MET A 57 9.90 9.65 -5.57
N PHE A 58 9.60 10.37 -6.64
CA PHE A 58 8.50 9.99 -7.52
C PHE A 58 8.81 10.26 -8.98
N THR A 59 8.27 9.41 -9.84
CA THR A 59 8.55 9.39 -11.29
C THR A 59 7.39 8.74 -12.02
N VAL A 60 7.06 9.23 -13.21
CA VAL A 60 6.06 8.61 -14.08
C VAL A 60 6.69 7.39 -14.76
N VAL A 61 6.09 6.22 -14.54
CA VAL A 61 6.63 4.92 -15.03
C VAL A 61 5.82 4.33 -16.19
N GLY A 62 4.69 4.93 -16.53
CA GLY A 62 3.83 4.49 -17.61
C GLY A 62 2.56 5.35 -17.75
N PRO A 63 1.67 5.00 -18.68
CA PRO A 63 0.40 5.69 -18.86
C PRO A 63 -0.41 5.71 -17.56
N ASN A 64 -0.75 6.91 -17.09
CA ASN A 64 -1.48 7.12 -15.84
C ASN A 64 -0.80 6.53 -14.57
N GLN A 65 0.50 6.22 -14.58
CA GLN A 65 1.18 5.54 -13.47
C GLN A 65 2.30 6.39 -12.87
N LEU A 66 2.15 6.77 -11.61
CA LEU A 66 3.17 7.46 -10.83
C LEU A 66 3.75 6.49 -9.79
N LYS A 67 5.02 6.14 -9.94
CA LYS A 67 5.74 5.40 -8.90
C LYS A 67 6.19 6.36 -7.80
N VAL A 68 5.89 6.00 -6.56
CA VAL A 68 6.30 6.71 -5.35
C VAL A 68 7.19 5.78 -4.53
N GLN A 69 8.34 6.29 -4.11
CA GLN A 69 9.25 5.62 -3.19
C GLN A 69 9.48 6.55 -1.99
N LEU A 70 9.28 6.03 -0.79
CA LEU A 70 9.38 6.75 0.47
C LEU A 70 10.40 6.06 1.36
N VAL A 71 11.11 6.85 2.15
CA VAL A 71 12.04 6.33 3.16
C VAL A 71 12.04 7.18 4.42
N ALA A 72 12.10 6.55 5.59
CA ALA A 72 12.31 7.22 6.88
C ALA A 72 13.18 6.38 7.81
N GLN A 73 13.87 7.03 8.75
CA GLN A 73 14.42 6.38 9.93
C GLN A 73 13.28 5.91 10.84
N SER A 74 13.45 4.75 11.47
CA SER A 74 12.50 4.22 12.44
C SER A 74 12.50 5.04 13.73
N LEU A 75 11.31 5.19 14.29
CA LEU A 75 11.12 5.80 15.59
C LEU A 75 11.70 4.92 16.70
N ILE A 76 12.21 5.59 17.73
CA ILE A 76 12.75 4.97 18.94
C ILE A 76 12.06 5.65 20.15
N PRO A 77 11.41 4.88 21.05
CA PRO A 77 11.15 3.44 20.95
C PRO A 77 10.27 3.09 19.75
N THR A 78 10.45 1.89 19.20
CA THR A 78 9.75 1.44 18.00
C THR A 78 8.29 1.11 18.33
N PRO A 79 7.30 1.87 17.82
CA PRO A 79 5.89 1.58 18.04
C PRO A 79 5.43 0.45 17.10
N PRO A 80 4.41 -0.35 17.46
CA PRO A 80 4.00 -1.55 16.69
C PRO A 80 3.65 -1.30 15.22
N LEU A 81 3.09 -0.12 14.93
CA LEU A 81 2.84 0.36 13.57
C LEU A 81 3.51 1.71 13.40
N GLN A 82 4.13 1.91 12.25
CA GLN A 82 4.73 3.17 11.84
C GLN A 82 4.27 3.50 10.43
N TYR A 83 4.24 4.79 10.10
CA TYR A 83 3.92 5.24 8.76
C TYR A 83 5.00 6.15 8.18
N ILE A 84 5.04 6.18 6.85
CA ILE A 84 5.58 7.30 6.10
C ILE A 84 4.51 7.76 5.11
N ALA A 85 4.31 9.08 5.03
CA ALA A 85 3.26 9.68 4.23
C ALA A 85 3.78 10.75 3.29
N ILE A 86 3.12 10.88 2.14
CA ILE A 86 3.29 11.95 1.17
C ILE A 86 1.97 12.71 1.02
N GLY A 87 2.01 14.02 1.24
CA GLY A 87 0.91 14.94 1.06
C GLY A 87 1.08 15.82 -0.19
N PHE A 88 -0.02 16.04 -0.88
CA PHE A 88 -0.15 16.89 -2.06
C PHE A 88 -0.99 18.11 -1.69
N SER A 89 -0.32 19.20 -1.34
CA SER A 89 -0.96 20.43 -0.85
C SER A 89 -0.99 21.53 -1.89
N LYS A 90 -1.98 22.42 -1.83
CA LYS A 90 -2.03 23.64 -2.66
C LYS A 90 -1.14 24.76 -2.11
N ASP A 91 -0.66 24.64 -0.88
CA ASP A 91 0.25 25.60 -0.25
C ASP A 91 1.39 24.89 0.52
N ALA A 92 2.30 25.65 1.14
CA ALA A 92 3.47 25.09 1.80
C ALA A 92 3.21 24.56 3.22
N SER A 93 1.95 24.41 3.63
CA SER A 93 1.54 24.01 4.98
C SER A 93 0.59 22.81 4.93
N MET A 94 0.64 21.96 5.96
CA MET A 94 -0.39 20.94 6.16
C MET A 94 -1.75 21.62 6.38
N GLY A 95 -2.76 21.24 5.60
CA GLY A 95 -4.05 21.89 5.57
C GLY A 95 -5.09 20.98 4.92
N ASP A 96 -5.66 21.45 3.83
CA ASP A 96 -6.64 20.72 3.03
C ASP A 96 -5.90 19.95 1.92
N ASP A 97 -5.32 18.80 2.30
CA ASP A 97 -4.34 18.07 1.49
C ASP A 97 -4.81 16.65 1.16
N TYR A 98 -4.53 16.19 -0.06
CA TYR A 98 -4.60 14.77 -0.39
C TYR A 98 -3.33 14.07 0.08
N VAL A 99 -3.46 12.96 0.82
CA VAL A 99 -2.35 12.23 1.43
C VAL A 99 -2.38 10.77 1.00
N ASN A 100 -1.22 10.21 0.71
CA ASN A 100 -1.01 8.77 0.71
C ASN A 100 -0.12 8.41 1.90
N GLU A 101 -0.57 7.46 2.70
CA GLU A 101 0.16 6.95 3.86
C GLU A 101 0.51 5.48 3.62
N CYS A 102 1.77 5.12 3.88
CA CYS A 102 2.23 3.74 3.86
C CYS A 102 2.50 3.31 5.29
N VAL A 103 1.70 2.36 5.79
CA VAL A 103 1.77 1.83 7.14
C VAL A 103 2.50 0.49 7.12
N LEU A 104 3.49 0.35 8.00
CA LEU A 104 4.29 -0.87 8.14
C LEU A 104 4.20 -1.39 9.57
N ASN A 105 4.08 -2.71 9.69
CA ASN A 105 4.16 -3.40 10.97
C ASN A 105 5.62 -3.61 11.38
N THR A 106 5.94 -3.16 12.59
CA THR A 106 7.30 -3.18 13.13
C THR A 106 7.47 -4.27 14.18
N ALA A 107 6.40 -4.98 14.55
CA ALA A 107 6.33 -5.91 15.67
C ALA A 107 7.11 -7.23 15.46
N GLY A 108 8.09 -7.24 14.56
CA GLY A 108 9.21 -8.18 14.59
C GLY A 108 8.87 -9.66 14.34
N ASN A 109 7.64 -9.97 13.92
CA ASN A 109 7.36 -11.28 13.35
C ASN A 109 8.04 -11.34 11.98
N LEU A 110 9.29 -11.81 12.02
CA LEU A 110 10.13 -12.22 10.89
C LEU A 110 9.30 -13.13 9.97
N GLY A 111 8.56 -12.59 9.03
CA GLY A 111 7.60 -13.40 8.29
C GLY A 111 6.82 -12.65 7.23
N GLU A 112 5.81 -11.88 7.61
CA GLU A 112 4.85 -11.34 6.64
C GLU A 112 3.85 -10.45 7.37
N VAL A 113 4.02 -9.14 7.30
CA VAL A 113 2.85 -8.25 7.31
C VAL A 113 3.10 -7.29 6.16
N SER A 114 2.35 -7.47 5.09
CA SER A 114 2.47 -6.66 3.90
C SER A 114 2.31 -5.18 4.28
N PRO A 115 3.13 -4.28 3.73
CA PRO A 115 2.85 -2.85 3.84
C PRO A 115 1.43 -2.55 3.33
N GLU A 116 0.76 -1.60 3.97
CA GLU A 116 -0.55 -1.15 3.54
C GLU A 116 -0.46 0.33 3.13
N VAL A 117 -0.92 0.62 1.92
CA VAL A 117 -1.01 1.99 1.41
C VAL A 117 -2.46 2.44 1.46
N PHE A 118 -2.71 3.56 2.13
CA PHE A 118 -4.03 4.17 2.20
C PHE A 118 -4.02 5.55 1.56
N THR A 119 -5.20 5.96 1.11
CA THR A 119 -5.52 7.34 0.77
C THR A 119 -6.18 8.00 1.98
N SER A 120 -5.76 9.21 2.31
CA SER A 120 -6.32 10.02 3.39
C SER A 120 -6.42 11.48 2.95
N TYR A 121 -7.22 12.26 3.68
CA TYR A 121 -7.39 13.68 3.43
C TYR A 121 -7.18 14.44 4.72
N ASN A 122 -6.30 15.43 4.69
CA ASN A 122 -6.14 16.32 5.82
C ASN A 122 -7.24 17.38 5.80
N LYS A 123 -7.82 17.65 6.98
CA LYS A 123 -8.67 18.81 7.21
C LYS A 123 -8.02 19.66 8.30
N GLY A 124 -7.34 20.72 7.90
CA GLY A 124 -6.50 21.51 8.80
C GLY A 124 -5.28 20.72 9.29
N LYS A 125 -5.24 20.34 10.57
CA LYS A 125 -4.10 19.60 11.18
C LYS A 125 -4.44 18.17 11.57
N SER A 126 -5.62 17.69 11.15
CA SER A 126 -6.09 16.33 11.40
C SER A 126 -6.10 15.55 10.10
N ASN A 127 -5.58 14.33 10.14
CA ASN A 127 -5.70 13.38 9.05
C ASN A 127 -6.98 12.56 9.21
N ASP A 128 -7.62 12.22 8.10
CA ASP A 128 -8.80 11.36 8.06
C ASP A 128 -8.67 10.39 6.89
N ARG A 129 -8.69 9.09 7.16
CA ARG A 129 -8.51 8.06 6.13
C ARG A 129 -9.75 8.00 5.23
N THR A 130 -9.53 8.03 3.93
CA THR A 130 -10.61 7.95 2.94
C THR A 130 -10.94 6.48 2.69
N TYR A 131 -12.11 6.02 3.14
CA TYR A 131 -12.53 4.65 2.92
C TYR A 131 -12.78 4.37 1.43
N ILE A 132 -12.07 3.37 0.91
CA ILE A 132 -12.24 2.80 -0.42
C ILE A 132 -12.34 1.27 -0.29
N ASN A 133 -13.13 0.63 -1.13
CA ASN A 133 -13.22 -0.84 -1.12
C ASN A 133 -12.01 -1.48 -1.81
N GLU A 134 -11.86 -2.81 -1.72
CA GLU A 134 -10.73 -3.55 -2.30
C GLU A 134 -10.58 -3.34 -3.82
N THR A 135 -11.68 -3.27 -4.57
CA THR A 135 -11.66 -2.99 -6.02
C THR A 135 -11.13 -1.60 -6.30
N GLU A 136 -11.59 -0.59 -5.56
CA GLU A 136 -11.13 0.79 -5.68
C GLU A 136 -9.65 0.92 -5.28
N HIS A 137 -9.22 0.20 -4.24
CA HIS A 137 -7.83 0.14 -3.78
C HIS A 137 -6.92 -0.45 -4.84
N ASN A 138 -7.25 -1.63 -5.38
CA ASN A 138 -6.49 -2.30 -6.45
C ASN A 138 -6.54 -1.52 -7.78
N THR A 139 -7.51 -0.63 -7.96
CA THR A 139 -7.56 0.29 -9.10
C THR A 139 -6.60 1.47 -8.88
N LEU A 140 -6.60 2.06 -7.69
CA LEU A 140 -5.82 3.25 -7.39
C LEU A 140 -4.33 2.93 -7.18
N PHE A 141 -4.01 1.83 -6.51
CA PHE A 141 -2.65 1.44 -6.13
C PHE A 141 -2.28 0.06 -6.69
N SER A 142 -0.99 -0.09 -7.00
CA SER A 142 -0.39 -1.35 -7.46
C SER A 142 1.09 -1.41 -7.05
N ASP A 143 1.72 -2.56 -7.23
CA ASP A 143 3.15 -2.78 -6.95
C ASP A 143 3.58 -2.32 -5.54
N ILE A 144 2.70 -2.52 -4.55
CA ILE A 144 2.95 -2.10 -3.17
C ILE A 144 4.02 -3.00 -2.55
N LYS A 145 5.09 -2.37 -2.06
CA LYS A 145 6.22 -2.99 -1.38
C LYS A 145 6.65 -2.11 -0.21
N GLY A 146 7.23 -2.74 0.78
CA GLY A 146 7.63 -2.05 1.99
C GLY A 146 8.34 -3.00 2.91
N GLU A 147 9.35 -2.47 3.58
CA GLU A 147 10.26 -3.25 4.41
C GLU A 147 10.83 -2.35 5.49
N ILE A 148 11.22 -2.98 6.60
CA ILE A 148 11.94 -2.32 7.68
C ILE A 148 13.29 -3.00 7.82
N ILE A 149 14.33 -2.36 7.27
CA ILE A 149 15.68 -2.92 7.24
C ILE A 149 16.63 -1.92 7.90
N ASN A 150 17.44 -2.41 8.85
CA ASN A 150 18.45 -1.62 9.56
C ASN A 150 17.89 -0.32 10.19
N GLY A 151 16.70 -0.40 10.78
CA GLY A 151 16.04 0.75 11.39
C GLY A 151 15.55 1.79 10.39
N ARG A 152 15.29 1.40 9.14
CA ARG A 152 14.76 2.28 8.09
C ARG A 152 13.49 1.69 7.51
N LEU A 153 12.43 2.49 7.47
CA LEU A 153 11.19 2.16 6.76
C LEU A 153 11.38 2.57 5.32
N THR A 154 11.15 1.65 4.40
CA THR A 154 11.06 1.96 2.97
C THR A 154 9.70 1.51 2.48
N CYS A 155 9.11 2.28 1.57
CA CYS A 155 7.86 1.93 0.93
C CYS A 155 7.90 2.33 -0.54
N GLU A 156 7.43 1.47 -1.42
CA GLU A 156 7.29 1.69 -2.85
C GLU A 156 5.87 1.31 -3.26
N PHE A 157 5.23 2.14 -4.07
CA PHE A 157 3.95 1.81 -4.69
C PHE A 157 3.80 2.59 -6.00
N VAL A 158 2.94 2.09 -6.88
CA VAL A 158 2.50 2.80 -8.07
C VAL A 158 1.06 3.25 -7.84
N GLN A 159 0.78 4.53 -8.02
CA GLN A 159 -0.57 5.08 -7.96
C GLN A 159 -1.01 5.67 -9.29
N GLN A 160 -2.32 5.75 -9.50
CA GLN A 160 -2.86 6.44 -10.67
C GLN A 160 -2.65 7.96 -10.59
N ILE A 161 -2.27 8.59 -11.71
CA ILE A 161 -2.16 10.06 -11.80
C ILE A 161 -3.56 10.69 -11.83
N ILE A 162 -4.47 10.13 -12.62
CA ILE A 162 -5.90 10.45 -12.65
C ILE A 162 -6.63 9.24 -12.07
N PRO A 163 -7.11 9.32 -10.82
CA PRO A 163 -7.88 8.25 -10.19
C PRO A 163 -9.07 7.81 -11.05
N GLN A 164 -9.19 6.51 -11.32
CA GLN A 164 -10.30 5.88 -12.03
C GLN A 164 -11.36 5.32 -11.06
N ILE A 165 -11.59 6.05 -9.97
CA ILE A 165 -12.55 5.74 -8.89
C ILE A 165 -13.26 7.03 -8.47
N SER A 166 -14.35 6.94 -7.69
CA SER A 166 -15.02 8.11 -7.12
C SER A 166 -14.02 8.98 -6.35
N SER A 167 -14.14 10.31 -6.46
CA SER A 167 -13.28 11.25 -5.70
C SER A 167 -13.58 11.27 -4.20
N LYS A 168 -14.60 10.52 -3.76
CA LYS A 168 -15.10 10.44 -2.37
C LYS A 168 -15.36 11.83 -1.79
N GLY A 169 -15.96 12.72 -2.57
CA GLY A 169 -16.20 14.12 -2.16
C GLY A 169 -14.93 14.98 -2.21
N ASN A 170 -14.14 14.87 -3.28
CA ASN A 170 -12.88 15.60 -3.52
C ASN A 170 -11.77 15.32 -2.51
N ARG A 171 -11.77 14.12 -1.93
CA ARG A 171 -10.74 13.66 -1.00
C ARG A 171 -9.58 12.95 -1.69
N ILE A 172 -9.83 12.41 -2.88
CA ILE A 172 -8.82 11.78 -3.74
C ILE A 172 -8.61 12.72 -4.94
N LEU A 173 -7.45 13.35 -5.00
CA LEU A 173 -7.15 14.40 -5.97
C LEU A 173 -6.30 13.88 -7.13
N PRO A 174 -6.49 14.42 -8.35
CA PRO A 174 -5.63 14.07 -9.47
C PRO A 174 -4.23 14.69 -9.30
N LEU A 175 -3.21 13.97 -9.73
CA LEU A 175 -1.80 14.34 -9.62
C LEU A 175 -1.23 14.97 -10.91
N ASN A 176 -2.11 15.50 -11.75
CA ASN A 176 -1.77 16.27 -12.95
C ASN A 176 -1.82 17.79 -12.75
N GLU A 177 -1.92 18.23 -11.50
CA GLU A 177 -1.86 19.63 -11.09
C GLU A 177 -0.58 19.93 -10.29
N LYS A 178 -0.32 21.21 -10.04
CA LYS A 178 0.80 21.65 -9.22
C LYS A 178 0.45 21.54 -7.72
N TYR A 179 1.33 20.89 -6.95
CA TYR A 179 1.23 20.72 -5.50
C TYR A 179 2.56 20.99 -4.82
N TYR A 180 2.52 21.58 -3.63
CA TYR A 180 3.61 21.41 -2.68
C TYR A 180 3.59 19.97 -2.16
N ILE A 181 4.76 19.36 -2.09
CA ILE A 181 4.94 18.00 -1.61
C ILE A 181 5.35 18.06 -0.15
N LEU A 182 4.54 17.45 0.72
CA LEU A 182 4.74 17.36 2.17
C LEU A 182 5.13 15.91 2.52
N ILE A 183 6.17 15.69 3.31
CA ILE A 183 6.56 14.35 3.78
C ILE A 183 6.61 14.34 5.30
N ALA A 184 5.96 13.34 5.90
CA ALA A 184 5.95 13.13 7.34
C ALA A 184 6.08 11.63 7.67
N THR A 185 6.56 11.33 8.87
CA THR A 185 6.62 9.97 9.42
C THR A 185 6.20 10.01 10.88
N GLY A 186 5.64 8.90 11.36
CA GLY A 186 5.10 8.82 12.71
C GLY A 186 4.72 7.40 13.11
N SER A 187 4.14 7.27 14.29
CA SER A 187 3.49 6.03 14.72
C SER A 187 2.08 5.94 14.11
N ALA A 188 1.56 4.74 13.94
CA ALA A 188 0.21 4.52 13.44
C ALA A 188 -0.59 3.62 14.38
N GLN A 189 -1.89 3.58 14.16
CA GLN A 189 -2.82 2.57 14.63
C GLN A 189 -3.45 1.87 13.42
N PRO A 190 -4.19 0.76 13.59
CA PRO A 190 -4.78 0.05 12.45
C PRO A 190 -5.60 0.94 11.52
N ASP A 191 -6.38 1.88 12.08
CA ASP A 191 -7.35 2.69 11.32
C ASP A 191 -6.94 4.16 11.10
N GLU A 192 -5.84 4.61 11.72
CA GLU A 192 -5.42 6.02 11.68
C GLU A 192 -3.90 6.19 11.84
N VAL A 193 -3.39 7.35 11.42
CA VAL A 193 -2.02 7.79 11.68
C VAL A 193 -1.97 8.74 12.87
N ASN A 194 -0.98 8.58 13.75
CA ASN A 194 -0.80 9.53 14.84
C ASN A 194 -0.10 10.81 14.34
N VAL A 195 -0.22 11.88 15.15
CA VAL A 195 0.46 13.15 14.90
C VAL A 195 1.98 12.92 14.76
N HIS A 196 2.57 13.37 13.65
CA HIS A 196 4.01 13.36 13.42
C HIS A 196 4.72 14.33 14.39
N ASP A 197 6.05 14.31 14.43
CA ASP A 197 6.80 15.25 15.26
C ASP A 197 6.50 16.71 14.85
N THR A 198 6.16 17.55 15.83
CA THR A 198 5.80 18.97 15.62
C THR A 198 6.88 19.94 16.10
N SER A 199 7.97 19.43 16.68
CA SER A 199 9.08 20.25 17.12
C SER A 199 9.92 20.70 15.93
N LEU A 200 10.01 22.02 15.70
CA LEU A 200 10.78 22.61 14.59
C LEU A 200 12.26 22.23 14.59
N SER A 201 12.82 21.89 15.76
CA SER A 201 14.22 21.46 15.91
C SER A 201 14.42 19.96 15.72
N SER A 202 13.35 19.18 15.54
CA SER A 202 13.44 17.73 15.42
C SER A 202 13.99 17.31 14.05
N HIS A 203 14.83 16.27 14.08
CA HIS A 203 15.23 15.53 12.89
C HIS A 203 14.01 14.94 12.17
N PHE A 204 12.95 14.59 12.90
CA PHE A 204 11.69 14.04 12.36
C PHE A 204 10.66 15.10 12.00
N PHE A 205 10.96 16.40 12.15
CA PHE A 205 10.05 17.45 11.66
C PHE A 205 9.79 17.28 10.15
N PRO A 206 8.54 17.40 9.67
CA PRO A 206 8.19 17.22 8.27
C PRO A 206 9.00 18.06 7.30
N ILE A 207 9.07 17.64 6.05
CA ILE A 207 9.66 18.43 4.96
C ILE A 207 8.63 18.82 3.92
N VAL A 208 8.83 19.99 3.35
CA VAL A 208 8.03 20.55 2.26
C VAL A 208 8.92 20.89 1.07
N SER A 209 8.45 20.64 -0.14
CA SER A 209 9.13 21.08 -1.36
C SER A 209 9.23 22.60 -1.42
N ALA A 210 10.37 23.15 -1.84
CA ALA A 210 10.55 24.61 -1.94
C ALA A 210 9.62 25.31 -2.95
N ARG A 211 9.11 24.58 -3.94
CA ARG A 211 8.21 25.06 -4.99
C ARG A 211 7.17 23.99 -5.32
N PRO A 212 6.00 24.37 -5.84
CA PRO A 212 5.03 23.37 -6.25
C PRO A 212 5.51 22.59 -7.48
N ILE A 213 5.20 21.30 -7.50
CA ILE A 213 5.60 20.30 -8.49
C ILE A 213 4.32 19.74 -9.12
N ASN A 214 4.34 19.50 -10.43
CA ASN A 214 3.29 18.72 -11.08
C ASN A 214 3.77 17.27 -11.23
N PRO A 215 3.27 16.31 -10.41
CA PRO A 215 3.78 14.93 -10.45
C PRO A 215 3.65 14.26 -11.81
N SER A 216 2.61 14.58 -12.60
CA SER A 216 2.39 14.00 -13.93
C SER A 216 3.42 14.40 -14.99
N LEU A 217 4.23 15.43 -14.72
CA LEU A 217 5.23 15.95 -15.64
C LEU A 217 6.66 15.57 -15.23
N ILE A 218 6.82 14.60 -14.33
CA ILE A 218 8.13 14.15 -13.82
C ILE A 218 8.55 12.86 -14.52
N GLY A 219 9.56 12.96 -15.38
CA GLY A 219 10.07 11.85 -16.19
C GLY A 219 10.53 12.34 -17.56
N GLU A 220 11.09 11.43 -18.35
CA GLU A 220 11.48 11.73 -19.74
C GLU A 220 10.28 11.72 -20.70
N ALA A 221 9.24 10.95 -20.36
CA ALA A 221 8.05 10.76 -21.16
C ALA A 221 6.83 11.42 -20.51
N THR A 222 6.04 12.09 -21.33
CA THR A 222 4.67 12.51 -20.99
C THR A 222 3.70 11.55 -21.67
N TYR A 223 2.63 11.18 -20.96
CA TYR A 223 1.59 10.29 -21.48
C TYR A 223 0.27 11.02 -21.57
N ASP A 224 -0.56 10.64 -22.54
CA ASP A 224 -1.96 11.04 -22.56
C ASP A 224 -2.66 10.44 -21.34
N LEU A 225 -3.20 11.31 -20.49
CA LEU A 225 -3.92 10.90 -19.29
C LEU A 225 -5.39 10.60 -19.61
N PRO A 226 -6.00 9.60 -18.95
CA PRO A 226 -7.41 9.32 -19.15
C PRO A 226 -8.28 10.47 -18.65
N LYS A 227 -9.55 10.49 -19.08
CA LYS A 227 -10.53 11.39 -18.48
C LYS A 227 -10.75 10.99 -17.01
N PRO A 228 -11.07 11.95 -16.13
CA PRO A 228 -11.48 11.64 -14.77
C PRO A 228 -12.66 10.68 -14.74
N PHE A 229 -12.70 9.80 -13.73
CA PHE A 229 -13.84 8.96 -13.46
C PHE A 229 -15.12 9.80 -13.27
N VAL A 230 -16.21 9.39 -13.90
CA VAL A 230 -17.53 10.01 -13.74
C VAL A 230 -18.36 9.08 -12.88
N GLU A 231 -18.73 9.54 -11.69
CA GLU A 231 -19.61 8.77 -10.80
C GLU A 231 -21.01 8.72 -11.41
N GLU A 232 -21.53 7.50 -11.62
CA GLU A 232 -22.92 7.32 -12.06
C GLU A 232 -23.84 7.71 -10.90
N THR A 233 -24.39 8.94 -10.96
CA THR A 233 -25.45 9.33 -10.04
C THR A 233 -26.65 8.40 -10.25
N PRO A 234 -27.17 7.73 -9.21
CA PRO A 234 -28.41 6.98 -9.34
C PRO A 234 -29.51 7.94 -9.80
N SER A 235 -30.02 7.77 -11.02
CA SER A 235 -31.18 8.51 -11.49
C SER A 235 -32.35 8.15 -10.58
N LEU A 236 -32.82 9.09 -9.75
CA LEU A 236 -34.12 8.99 -9.12
C LEU A 236 -35.16 8.97 -10.25
N GLU A 237 -35.64 7.78 -10.62
CA GLU A 237 -36.83 7.63 -11.44
C GLU A 237 -38.01 8.25 -10.69
N THR A 238 -38.25 9.53 -10.96
CA THR A 238 -39.47 10.22 -10.51
C THR A 238 -40.59 9.74 -11.41
N THR A 239 -41.24 8.64 -11.03
CA THR A 239 -42.48 8.19 -11.66
C THR A 239 -43.60 9.12 -11.25
N THR A 240 -43.79 10.20 -12.00
CA THR A 240 -44.93 11.10 -11.87
C THR A 240 -46.14 10.46 -12.57
N SER A 241 -46.88 9.62 -11.86
CA SER A 241 -48.22 9.21 -12.29
C SER A 241 -49.25 9.93 -11.43
N ALA A 242 -49.82 10.99 -12.00
CA ALA A 242 -51.03 11.62 -11.48
C ALA A 242 -52.20 10.66 -11.66
N ILE A 243 -52.92 10.32 -10.58
CA ILE A 243 -54.37 10.06 -10.57
C ILE A 243 -54.89 10.38 -9.16
N SER A 244 -56.05 11.00 -9.18
CA SER A 244 -56.88 11.60 -8.14
C SER A 244 -57.31 10.68 -6.99
N SER A 245 -57.34 11.29 -5.79
CA SER A 245 -58.32 11.19 -4.69
C SER A 245 -59.27 9.98 -4.64
N GLU A 246 -59.25 9.23 -3.52
CA GLU A 246 -60.37 9.16 -2.57
C GLU A 246 -59.98 8.40 -1.29
N GLU A 247 -60.61 8.81 -0.18
CA GLU A 247 -60.42 8.40 1.21
C GLU A 247 -60.69 6.90 1.47
N ASN A 248 -59.99 6.28 2.44
CA ASN A 248 -60.55 5.99 3.77
C ASN A 248 -59.57 5.13 4.62
N ASN A 249 -59.67 5.34 5.93
CA ASN A 249 -58.90 4.83 7.07
C ASN A 249 -58.66 3.30 7.12
N THR A 250 -57.58 2.84 7.76
CA THR A 250 -57.55 2.35 9.17
C THR A 250 -56.19 1.69 9.53
N VAL A 251 -55.71 2.00 10.73
CA VAL A 251 -54.45 1.62 11.40
C VAL A 251 -54.46 0.16 11.91
N VAL A 252 -53.37 -0.61 11.73
CA VAL A 252 -52.87 -1.61 12.71
C VAL A 252 -51.34 -1.80 12.60
N GLU A 253 -50.68 -1.66 13.74
CA GLU A 253 -49.26 -1.80 14.07
C GLU A 253 -48.88 -3.26 14.43
N LYS A 254 -47.59 -3.61 14.29
CA LYS A 254 -46.76 -4.63 15.00
C LYS A 254 -45.99 -5.55 14.04
N THR A 255 -44.76 -6.05 14.25
CA THR A 255 -43.55 -5.77 15.06
C THR A 255 -42.49 -6.76 14.53
N HIS A 256 -41.20 -6.39 14.57
CA HIS A 256 -39.96 -7.20 14.55
C HIS A 256 -39.92 -8.66 14.05
N GLU A 257 -38.93 -8.95 13.20
CA GLU A 257 -38.07 -10.12 13.36
C GLU A 257 -36.64 -9.84 12.85
N GLN A 258 -35.65 -10.17 13.68
CA GLN A 258 -34.21 -10.13 13.40
C GLN A 258 -33.81 -11.34 12.55
N ASN A 259 -32.81 -11.18 11.67
CA ASN A 259 -32.02 -12.32 11.21
C ASN A 259 -30.52 -12.01 11.26
N VAL A 260 -29.84 -12.84 12.04
CA VAL A 260 -28.39 -12.98 12.22
C VAL A 260 -27.88 -13.94 11.14
N GLY A 261 -26.71 -13.67 10.55
CA GLY A 261 -26.13 -14.55 9.53
C GLY A 261 -24.64 -14.33 9.27
N THR A 262 -23.82 -14.87 10.18
CA THR A 262 -22.55 -15.60 9.95
C THR A 262 -21.42 -15.04 9.07
N SER A 263 -20.26 -14.91 9.71
CA SER A 263 -18.91 -14.75 9.15
C SER A 263 -18.42 -15.99 8.39
N SER A 264 -17.65 -15.79 7.33
CA SER A 264 -16.79 -16.83 6.72
C SER A 264 -15.32 -16.42 6.79
N THR A 265 -14.54 -17.11 7.63
CA THR A 265 -13.07 -17.14 7.57
C THR A 265 -12.64 -18.32 6.71
N GLN A 266 -11.86 -18.07 5.66
CA GLN A 266 -11.15 -19.13 4.93
C GLN A 266 -9.71 -19.21 5.45
N THR A 267 -9.36 -20.36 6.04
CA THR A 267 -7.99 -20.77 6.32
C THR A 267 -7.63 -21.90 5.36
N SER A 268 -6.54 -21.72 4.60
CA SER A 268 -5.97 -22.74 3.72
C SER A 268 -4.91 -23.53 4.50
N MET A 269 -5.24 -24.74 4.93
CA MET A 269 -4.30 -25.74 5.44
C MET A 269 -3.85 -26.65 4.29
N ILE A 270 -2.54 -26.71 4.02
CA ILE A 270 -1.93 -27.68 3.10
C ILE A 270 -1.56 -28.94 3.92
N VAL A 271 -2.15 -30.08 3.55
CA VAL A 271 -1.83 -31.41 4.09
C VAL A 271 -0.96 -32.16 3.08
N THR A 272 0.22 -32.62 3.50
CA THR A 272 1.07 -33.55 2.75
C THR A 272 1.02 -34.94 3.38
N ILE A 273 0.68 -35.95 2.57
CA ILE A 273 0.53 -37.36 2.95
C ILE A 273 1.81 -38.15 2.63
N VAL A 274 2.38 -38.72 3.70
CA VAL A 274 3.03 -40.04 3.91
C VAL A 274 3.74 -40.76 2.74
N SER A 275 4.98 -41.18 3.00
CA SER A 275 5.53 -42.45 2.48
C SER A 275 6.41 -43.11 3.54
N ILE A 276 5.97 -44.27 4.04
CA ILE A 276 6.72 -45.17 4.93
C ILE A 276 7.36 -46.23 4.03
N ILE A 277 8.69 -46.37 4.08
CA ILE A 277 9.40 -47.53 3.54
C ILE A 277 10.15 -48.21 4.68
N LEU A 278 9.68 -49.41 5.00
CA LEU A 278 10.24 -50.33 5.97
C LEU A 278 11.39 -51.10 5.31
N PHE A 279 12.65 -50.85 5.70
CA PHE A 279 13.76 -51.73 5.35
C PHE A 279 14.14 -52.58 6.56
N SER A 280 13.79 -53.86 6.44
CA SER A 280 14.28 -54.93 7.31
C SER A 280 15.61 -55.47 6.78
N PHE A 281 16.39 -56.03 7.71
CA PHE A 281 17.52 -56.95 7.51
C PHE A 281 18.86 -56.36 7.05
N ILE A 282 19.73 -56.02 8.01
CA ILE A 282 21.11 -56.53 8.03
C ILE A 282 21.46 -56.93 9.48
N LYS A 283 21.40 -58.23 9.74
CA LYS A 283 22.24 -58.91 10.75
C LYS A 283 23.65 -59.02 10.18
N PHE A 284 24.67 -58.75 10.99
CA PHE A 284 25.78 -59.65 11.33
C PHE A 284 27.00 -58.84 11.79
N THR A 285 27.30 -58.99 13.08
CA THR A 285 28.64 -59.19 13.65
C THR A 285 29.78 -58.28 13.19
N TYR A 286 30.08 -57.27 14.00
CA TYR A 286 31.22 -57.33 14.93
C TYR A 286 30.87 -56.56 16.21
#